data_AF-A0AAD7R4G0-F1
#
_entry.id   AF-A0AAD7R4G0-F1
#
_cell.length_a   1.000
_cell.length_b   1.000
_cell.length_c   1.000
_cell.angle_alpha   90.00
_cell.angle_beta   90.00
_cell.angle_gamma   90.00
#
_symmetry.space_group_name_H-M   'P 1'
#
loop_
_entity.id
_entity.type
_entity.pdbx_description
1 polymer ?
#
loop_
_entity_poly.entity_id
_entity_poly.type
_entity_poly.pdbx_seq_one_letter_code
_entity_poly.pdbx_strand_id
1 'polypeptide(L)'
;MEILSAHRMVIATQDSLKKITRDFTTVKAAADTFVKWANENLEEREGGADIEVENSLPQKRTKKKKNMAGEMAQDEALSDALRAYEVNVHHPILDTASEAIHRRFMTHGTLFADLACLDPRNFNNIKTTDLPHNALQDLSKCLVKFDSRATVENLQSELKNFAGQWDRLKASHMEEYNTRTVEDGSAGEEQEPDIVNKSCASCRNCPLCCFQVLWQFNMLSDAYHILGLAYKYLLTLSLTQIMEKKLHELHIEWKKINDELCIQKSKTRAMELELEEARRQADKEESAPHRGGEM
;
A
#
# COMPACT_ATOMS: atom_id res chain seq x y z
N MET A 1 -5.94 -14.14 11.62
CA MET A 1 -5.50 -12.87 11.00
C MET A 1 -3.98 -12.76 11.15
N GLU A 2 -3.15 -12.92 10.12
CA GLU A 2 -1.68 -12.83 10.30
C GLU A 2 -1.15 -11.40 10.20
N ILE A 3 -1.30 -10.66 11.30
CA ILE A 3 -0.85 -9.27 11.46
C ILE A 3 0.62 -9.10 11.07
N LEU A 4 1.49 -10.03 11.49
CA LEU A 4 2.92 -9.99 11.16
C LEU A 4 3.20 -10.20 9.67
N SER A 5 2.42 -11.04 9.00
CA SER A 5 2.57 -11.26 7.56
C SER A 5 2.21 -10.00 6.78
N ALA A 6 1.09 -9.35 7.14
CA ALA A 6 0.70 -8.09 6.51
C ALA A 6 1.69 -6.97 6.79
N HIS A 7 2.22 -6.86 8.01
CA HIS A 7 3.28 -5.91 8.30
C HIS A 7 4.52 -6.15 7.42
N ARG A 8 4.96 -7.41 7.25
CA ARG A 8 6.05 -7.77 6.33
C ARG A 8 5.76 -7.40 4.88
N MET A 9 4.52 -7.56 4.42
CA MET A 9 4.13 -7.13 3.07
C MET A 9 4.23 -5.61 2.89
N VAL A 10 3.83 -4.84 3.90
CA VAL A 10 4.01 -3.38 3.88
C VAL A 10 5.50 -3.01 3.85
N ILE A 11 6.34 -3.72 4.60
CA ILE A 11 7.81 -3.53 4.55
C ILE A 11 8.34 -3.77 3.13
N ALA A 12 8.00 -4.90 2.53
CA ALA A 12 8.46 -5.22 1.17
C ALA A 12 7.97 -4.21 0.13
N THR A 13 6.75 -3.69 0.30
CA THR A 13 6.18 -2.65 -0.58
C THR A 13 6.93 -1.34 -0.43
N GLN A 14 7.24 -0.92 0.80
CA GLN A 14 8.05 0.27 1.07
C GLN A 14 9.43 0.18 0.40
N ASP A 15 10.10 -0.96 0.51
CA ASP A 15 11.42 -1.18 -0.09
C ASP A 15 11.35 -1.16 -1.62
N SER A 16 10.26 -1.66 -2.19
CA SER A 16 10.01 -1.59 -3.64
C SER A 16 9.73 -0.16 -4.09
N LEU A 17 8.89 0.58 -3.34
CA LEU A 17 8.62 1.99 -3.59
C LEU A 17 9.89 2.83 -3.58
N LYS A 18 10.77 2.63 -2.59
CA LYS A 18 12.07 3.33 -2.50
C LYS A 18 12.95 3.13 -3.74
N LYS A 19 12.89 1.95 -4.38
CA LYS A 19 13.64 1.68 -5.61
C LYS A 19 13.06 2.43 -6.82
N ILE A 20 11.76 2.67 -6.82
CA ILE A 20 11.02 3.32 -7.91
C ILE A 20 10.91 4.84 -7.70
N THR A 21 11.12 5.34 -6.47
CA THR A 21 11.01 6.77 -6.10
C THR A 21 11.79 7.72 -7.02
N ARG A 22 12.88 7.24 -7.63
CA ARG A 22 13.75 8.03 -8.52
C ARG A 22 13.69 7.58 -9.99
N ASP A 23 12.84 6.62 -10.33
CA ASP A 23 12.71 6.09 -11.70
C ASP A 23 11.70 6.91 -12.52
N PHE A 24 12.04 8.20 -12.74
CA PHE A 24 11.21 9.09 -13.55
C PHE A 24 11.16 8.66 -15.02
N THR A 25 12.24 8.08 -15.54
CA THR A 25 12.35 7.68 -16.94
C THR A 25 11.36 6.58 -17.31
N THR A 26 11.20 5.55 -16.47
CA THR A 26 10.22 4.48 -16.71
C THR A 26 8.79 5.00 -16.60
N VAL A 27 8.51 5.85 -15.61
CA VAL A 27 7.17 6.46 -15.44
C VAL A 27 6.82 7.35 -16.63
N LYS A 28 7.76 8.16 -17.10
CA LYS A 28 7.58 8.98 -18.31
C LYS A 28 7.32 8.12 -19.54
N ALA A 29 8.11 7.08 -19.77
CA ALA A 29 7.93 6.20 -20.92
C ALA A 29 6.56 5.50 -20.92
N ALA A 30 6.08 5.08 -19.75
CA ALA A 30 4.74 4.52 -19.60
C ALA A 30 3.65 5.56 -19.89
N ALA A 31 3.81 6.80 -19.40
CA ALA A 31 2.90 7.90 -19.69
C ALA A 31 2.88 8.25 -21.19
N ASP A 32 4.04 8.32 -21.85
CA ASP A 32 4.14 8.59 -23.28
C ASP A 32 3.44 7.47 -24.11
N THR A 33 3.57 6.21 -23.67
CA THR A 33 2.88 5.06 -24.28
C THR A 33 1.37 5.18 -24.12
N PHE A 34 0.90 5.59 -22.94
CA PHE A 34 -0.53 5.82 -22.68
C PHE A 34 -1.08 6.97 -23.52
N VAL A 35 -0.37 8.10 -23.62
CA VAL A 35 -0.79 9.24 -24.44
C VAL A 35 -0.90 8.82 -25.91
N LYS A 36 0.08 8.05 -26.42
CA LYS A 36 0.03 7.53 -27.78
C LYS A 36 -1.20 6.64 -28.00
N TRP A 37 -1.42 5.67 -27.12
CA TRP A 37 -2.58 4.79 -27.18
C TRP A 37 -3.91 5.56 -27.07
N ALA A 38 -4.00 6.57 -26.20
CA ALA A 38 -5.21 7.36 -26.01
C ALA A 38 -5.55 8.17 -27.26
N ASN A 39 -4.55 8.82 -27.86
CA ASN A 39 -4.74 9.56 -29.11
C ASN A 39 -5.12 8.63 -30.27
N GLU A 40 -4.49 7.46 -30.41
CA GLU A 40 -4.88 6.44 -31.40
C GLU A 40 -6.35 6.00 -31.23
N ASN A 41 -6.82 5.82 -29.99
CA ASN A 41 -8.22 5.44 -29.74
C ASN A 41 -9.22 6.58 -29.99
N LEU A 42 -8.84 7.83 -29.70
CA LEU A 42 -9.69 9.00 -29.95
C LEU A 42 -9.85 9.24 -31.45
N GLU A 43 -8.78 9.06 -32.23
CA GLU A 43 -8.81 9.11 -33.70
C GLU A 43 -9.72 8.03 -34.30
N GLU A 44 -9.67 6.80 -33.77
CA GLU A 44 -10.45 5.67 -34.29
C GLU A 44 -11.94 5.68 -33.90
N ARG A 45 -12.29 6.15 -32.68
CA ARG A 45 -13.65 6.01 -32.13
C ARG A 45 -14.53 7.26 -32.23
N GLU A 46 -13.95 8.46 -32.24
CA GLU A 46 -14.73 9.71 -32.19
C GLU A 46 -14.77 10.49 -33.51
N GLY A 47 -14.29 9.91 -34.62
CA GLY A 47 -14.50 10.47 -35.96
C GLY A 47 -13.94 11.89 -36.14
N GLY A 48 -12.76 12.16 -35.57
CA GLY A 48 -12.11 13.47 -35.67
C GLY A 48 -12.71 14.54 -34.75
N ALA A 49 -13.13 14.17 -33.54
CA ALA A 49 -13.35 15.16 -32.49
C ALA A 49 -12.03 15.93 -32.25
N ASP A 50 -12.12 17.26 -32.10
CA ASP A 50 -11.01 18.20 -31.89
C ASP A 50 -10.44 18.09 -30.46
N ILE A 51 -10.28 16.85 -29.98
CA ILE A 51 -9.86 16.49 -28.62
C ILE A 51 -8.61 15.63 -28.74
N GLU A 52 -7.46 16.24 -28.46
CA GLU A 52 -6.17 15.56 -28.40
C GLU A 52 -5.65 15.57 -26.95
N VAL A 53 -5.06 14.46 -26.53
CA VAL A 53 -4.32 14.40 -25.27
C VAL A 53 -2.96 15.06 -25.49
N GLU A 54 -2.71 16.13 -24.75
CA GLU A 54 -1.46 16.89 -24.80
C GLU A 54 -0.25 15.99 -24.50
N ASN A 55 0.72 15.99 -25.42
CA ASN A 55 1.88 15.10 -25.39
C ASN A 55 3.12 15.71 -24.72
N SER A 56 3.04 16.96 -24.26
CA SER A 56 4.17 17.68 -23.70
C SER A 56 3.78 18.47 -22.46
N LEU A 57 4.72 18.61 -21.52
CA LEU A 57 4.48 19.39 -20.31
C LEU A 57 4.52 20.89 -20.61
N PRO A 58 3.69 21.71 -19.94
CA PRO A 58 3.61 23.13 -20.20
C PRO A 58 4.94 23.84 -19.89
N GLN A 59 5.52 24.49 -20.89
CA GLN A 59 6.75 25.27 -20.72
C GLN A 59 6.47 26.58 -20.00
N LYS A 60 6.96 26.70 -18.75
CA LYS A 60 6.89 27.97 -18.01
C LYS A 60 7.98 28.92 -18.49
N ARG A 61 7.58 30.10 -18.97
CA ARG A 61 8.51 31.18 -19.32
C ARG A 61 9.26 31.67 -18.08
N THR A 62 10.54 31.36 -17.96
CA THR A 62 11.40 31.88 -16.88
C THR A 62 11.90 33.29 -17.23
N LYS A 63 11.59 34.28 -16.39
CA LYS A 63 12.18 35.61 -16.49
C LYS A 63 13.59 35.55 -15.89
N LYS A 64 14.64 35.59 -16.73
CA LYS A 64 16.02 35.76 -16.24
C LYS A 64 16.14 37.15 -15.61
N LYS A 65 16.39 37.22 -14.31
CA LYS A 65 16.82 38.46 -13.65
C LYS A 65 18.28 38.72 -14.03
N LYS A 66 18.60 39.97 -14.34
CA LYS A 66 20.00 40.38 -14.53
C LYS A 66 20.64 40.50 -13.15
N ASN A 67 21.75 39.79 -12.93
CA ASN A 67 22.54 39.95 -11.72
C ASN A 67 23.44 41.18 -11.86
N MET A 68 23.62 41.90 -10.76
CA MET A 68 24.54 43.03 -10.69
C MET A 68 25.95 42.54 -10.35
N ALA A 69 26.98 43.31 -10.72
CA ALA A 69 28.37 42.98 -10.41
C ALA A 69 28.58 42.90 -8.89
N GLY A 70 29.00 41.74 -8.39
CA GLY A 70 29.22 41.48 -6.96
C GLY A 70 28.14 40.64 -6.27
N GLU A 71 27.03 40.33 -6.94
CA GLU A 71 26.02 39.41 -6.41
C GLU A 71 26.45 37.94 -6.65
N MET A 72 26.34 37.09 -5.62
CA MET A 72 26.43 35.64 -5.81
C MET A 72 25.20 35.18 -6.62
N ALA A 73 25.42 34.37 -7.66
CA ALA A 73 24.33 33.88 -8.48
C ALA A 73 23.30 33.11 -7.64
N GLN A 74 22.02 33.47 -7.76
CA GLN A 74 20.92 32.66 -7.23
C GLN A 74 20.83 31.35 -8.03
N ASP A 75 20.40 30.26 -7.38
CA ASP A 75 20.14 28.98 -8.03
C ASP A 75 19.29 29.19 -9.29
N GLU A 76 19.83 28.81 -10.45
CA GLU A 76 19.13 28.99 -11.72
C GLU A 76 17.82 28.18 -11.71
N ALA A 77 16.70 28.84 -12.04
CA ALA A 77 15.45 28.14 -12.28
C ALA A 77 15.64 27.12 -13.41
N LEU A 78 15.32 25.86 -13.14
CA LEU A 78 15.43 24.77 -14.13
C LEU A 78 14.70 25.16 -15.42
N SER A 79 15.47 25.30 -16.50
CA SER A 79 14.96 25.73 -17.82
C SER A 79 14.21 24.63 -18.57
N ASP A 80 14.46 23.37 -18.22
CA ASP A 80 13.83 22.21 -18.85
C ASP A 80 12.54 21.84 -18.10
N ALA A 81 11.41 21.86 -18.80
CA ALA A 81 10.09 21.57 -18.25
C ALA A 81 10.01 20.12 -17.71
N LEU A 82 10.71 19.18 -18.33
CA LEU A 82 10.74 17.78 -17.88
C LEU A 82 11.49 17.65 -16.57
N ARG A 83 12.70 18.20 -16.49
CA ARG A 83 13.52 18.18 -15.28
C ARG A 83 12.88 18.98 -14.14
N ALA A 84 12.19 20.07 -14.47
CA ALA A 84 11.42 20.84 -13.50
C ALA A 84 10.24 20.03 -12.93
N TYR A 85 9.55 19.25 -13.74
CA TYR A 85 8.46 18.38 -13.26
C TYR A 85 8.99 17.20 -12.45
N GLU A 86 10.08 16.58 -12.90
CA GLU A 86 10.75 15.51 -12.17
C GLU A 86 11.13 15.94 -10.73
N VAL A 87 11.79 17.09 -10.61
CA VAL A 87 12.30 17.59 -9.32
C VAL A 87 11.18 18.18 -8.44
N ASN A 88 10.24 18.93 -9.02
CA ASN A 88 9.26 19.67 -8.22
C ASN A 88 7.93 18.93 -8.01
N VAL A 89 7.63 17.91 -8.80
CA VAL A 89 6.33 17.20 -8.73
C VAL A 89 6.55 15.71 -8.48
N HIS A 90 7.28 15.03 -9.34
CA HIS A 90 7.46 13.57 -9.23
C HIS A 90 8.17 13.17 -7.93
N HIS A 91 9.33 13.75 -7.65
CA HIS A 91 10.07 13.44 -6.43
C HIS A 91 9.29 13.78 -5.15
N PRO A 92 8.70 14.98 -4.98
CA PRO A 92 7.96 15.30 -3.76
C PRO A 92 6.74 14.42 -3.54
N ILE A 93 6.00 14.03 -4.59
CA ILE A 93 4.85 13.14 -4.46
C ILE A 93 5.29 11.77 -3.95
N LEU A 94 6.30 11.16 -4.59
CA LEU A 94 6.78 9.84 -4.20
C LEU A 94 7.48 9.85 -2.84
N ASP A 95 8.22 10.91 -2.52
CA ASP A 95 8.84 11.10 -1.20
C ASP A 95 7.75 11.26 -0.12
N THR A 96 6.70 12.04 -0.38
CA THR A 96 5.57 12.21 0.55
C THR A 96 4.82 10.91 0.78
N ALA A 97 4.53 10.16 -0.29
CA ALA A 97 3.87 8.86 -0.21
C ALA A 97 4.73 7.84 0.56
N SER A 98 6.02 7.78 0.25
CA SER A 98 6.98 6.90 0.93
C SER A 98 7.09 7.25 2.42
N GLU A 99 7.24 8.54 2.76
CA GLU A 99 7.34 8.99 4.14
C GLU A 99 6.04 8.76 4.93
N ALA A 100 4.88 8.93 4.30
CA ALA A 100 3.60 8.65 4.92
C ALA A 100 3.45 7.17 5.29
N ILE A 101 3.82 6.25 4.38
CA ILE A 101 3.82 4.80 4.66
C ILE A 101 4.87 4.48 5.74
N HIS A 102 6.04 5.12 5.68
CA HIS A 102 7.12 4.90 6.63
C HIS A 102 6.68 5.26 8.04
N ARG A 103 6.21 6.49 8.26
CA ARG A 103 5.74 6.96 9.57
C ARG A 103 4.62 6.09 10.13
N ARG A 104 3.68 5.67 9.29
CA ARG A 104 2.49 4.92 9.71
C ARG A 104 2.79 3.47 10.11
N PHE A 105 3.75 2.81 9.45
CA PHE A 105 3.92 1.36 9.59
C PHE A 105 5.32 0.92 10.06
N MET A 106 6.37 1.69 9.78
CA MET A 106 7.75 1.29 10.11
C MET A 106 8.11 1.63 11.55
N THR A 107 7.61 2.76 12.05
CA THR A 107 7.87 3.27 13.40
C THR A 107 7.32 2.34 14.51
N HIS A 108 6.38 1.45 14.17
CA HIS A 108 5.59 0.69 15.15
C HIS A 108 5.74 -0.84 15.02
N GLY A 109 6.89 -1.32 14.52
CA GLY A 109 7.13 -2.77 14.33
C GLY A 109 6.91 -3.62 15.59
N THR A 110 7.35 -3.13 16.74
CA THR A 110 7.17 -3.76 18.05
C THR A 110 5.71 -3.80 18.50
N LEU A 111 4.92 -2.75 18.20
CA LEU A 111 3.48 -2.75 18.43
C LEU A 111 2.79 -3.86 17.63
N PHE A 112 3.19 -4.12 16.39
CA PHE A 112 2.62 -5.22 15.61
C PHE A 112 2.97 -6.61 16.17
N ALA A 113 4.12 -6.75 16.82
CA ALA A 113 4.45 -7.96 17.57
C ALA A 113 3.54 -8.13 18.79
N ASP A 114 3.28 -7.05 19.54
CA ASP A 114 2.34 -7.07 20.66
C ASP A 114 0.91 -7.42 20.22
N LEU A 115 0.44 -6.83 19.11
CA LEU A 115 -0.89 -7.11 18.56
C LEU A 115 -1.03 -8.54 18.05
N ALA A 116 0.06 -9.17 17.59
CA ALA A 116 0.04 -10.57 17.17
C ALA A 116 -0.24 -11.52 18.35
N CYS A 117 0.10 -11.14 19.59
CA CYS A 117 -0.24 -11.91 20.78
C CYS A 117 -1.77 -11.99 21.04
N LEU A 118 -2.54 -11.05 20.48
CA LEU A 118 -4.01 -11.03 20.56
C LEU A 118 -4.67 -11.95 19.52
N ASP A 119 -3.91 -12.61 18.64
CA ASP A 119 -4.52 -13.60 17.74
C ASP A 119 -4.78 -14.91 18.52
N PRO A 120 -6.03 -15.41 18.55
CA PRO A 120 -6.39 -16.64 19.26
C PRO A 120 -5.62 -17.88 18.80
N ARG A 121 -5.06 -17.88 17.58
CA ARG A 121 -4.19 -18.96 17.09
C ARG A 121 -2.90 -19.09 17.89
N ASN A 122 -2.46 -18.00 18.53
CA ASN A 122 -1.27 -17.97 19.37
C ASN A 122 -1.56 -18.36 20.83
N PHE A 123 -2.82 -18.52 21.23
CA PHE A 123 -3.18 -18.81 22.63
C PHE A 123 -2.65 -20.16 23.12
N ASN A 124 -2.54 -21.15 22.23
CA ASN A 124 -1.92 -22.43 22.60
C ASN A 124 -0.46 -22.24 23.01
N ASN A 125 0.28 -21.38 22.31
CA ASN A 125 1.67 -21.08 22.64
C ASN A 125 1.75 -20.29 23.95
N ILE A 126 0.82 -19.38 24.21
CA ILE A 126 0.75 -18.62 25.47
C ILE A 126 0.50 -19.55 26.68
N LYS A 127 -0.24 -20.64 26.49
CA LYS A 127 -0.47 -21.64 27.54
C LYS A 127 0.77 -22.47 27.85
N THR A 128 1.57 -22.79 26.84
CA THR A 128 2.71 -23.72 26.95
C THR A 128 4.05 -23.03 27.19
N THR A 129 4.19 -21.81 26.70
CA THR A 129 5.42 -21.04 26.66
C THR A 129 5.02 -19.65 27.12
N ASP A 130 5.23 -19.36 28.40
CA ASP A 130 4.87 -18.08 29.00
C ASP A 130 5.21 -16.89 28.09
N LEU A 131 4.36 -15.85 28.12
CA LEU A 131 4.58 -14.63 27.35
C LEU A 131 6.00 -14.07 27.60
N PRO A 132 6.68 -13.60 26.54
CA PRO A 132 7.94 -12.88 26.69
C PRO A 132 7.80 -11.70 27.66
N HIS A 133 8.81 -11.47 28.49
CA HIS A 133 8.83 -10.34 29.44
C HIS A 133 8.57 -8.97 28.78
N ASN A 134 8.98 -8.82 27.51
CA ASN A 134 8.80 -7.59 26.73
C ASN A 134 7.48 -7.52 25.93
N ALA A 135 6.61 -8.53 26.04
CA ALA A 135 5.35 -8.54 25.29
C ALA A 135 4.34 -7.52 25.84
N LEU A 136 3.58 -6.92 24.94
CA LEU A 136 2.49 -5.97 25.23
C LEU A 136 2.94 -4.62 25.82
N GLN A 137 4.24 -4.31 25.79
CA GLN A 137 4.78 -3.07 26.32
C GLN A 137 4.34 -1.84 25.52
N ASP A 138 4.42 -1.91 24.19
CA ASP A 138 4.07 -0.78 23.34
C ASP A 138 2.56 -0.66 23.20
N LEU A 139 1.85 -1.78 23.21
CA LEU A 139 0.40 -1.77 23.29
C LEU A 139 -0.08 -1.10 24.60
N SER A 140 0.51 -1.45 25.76
CA SER A 140 0.18 -0.79 27.03
C SER A 140 0.43 0.72 26.98
N LYS A 141 1.54 1.19 26.42
CA LYS A 141 1.81 2.64 26.24
C LYS A 141 0.71 3.33 25.42
N CYS A 142 0.13 2.66 24.43
CA CYS A 142 -0.99 3.18 23.65
C CYS A 142 -2.29 3.22 24.47
N LEU A 143 -2.56 2.16 25.26
CA LEU A 143 -3.80 2.01 26.01
C LEU A 143 -3.88 2.86 27.28
N VAL A 144 -2.74 3.14 27.94
CA VAL A 144 -2.67 4.00 29.14
C VAL A 144 -3.24 5.40 28.90
N LYS A 145 -3.24 5.87 27.64
CA LYS A 145 -3.87 7.14 27.25
C LYS A 145 -5.39 7.15 27.40
N PHE A 146 -6.01 5.97 27.38
CA PHE A 146 -7.45 5.78 27.45
C PHE A 146 -7.87 5.26 28.83
N ASP A 147 -7.08 4.38 29.46
CA ASP A 147 -7.30 3.89 30.83
C ASP A 147 -5.95 3.72 31.55
N SER A 148 -5.78 4.44 32.67
CA SER A 148 -4.54 4.37 33.47
C SER A 148 -4.27 2.99 34.08
N ARG A 149 -5.30 2.14 34.19
CA ARG A 149 -5.17 0.75 34.67
C ARG A 149 -4.58 -0.19 33.62
N ALA A 150 -4.47 0.23 32.35
CA ALA A 150 -3.96 -0.56 31.23
C ALA A 150 -2.43 -0.76 31.26
N THR A 151 -1.89 -1.12 32.42
CA THR A 151 -0.48 -1.46 32.61
C THR A 151 -0.14 -2.78 31.94
N VAL A 152 1.15 -3.00 31.68
CA VAL A 152 1.66 -4.23 31.05
C VAL A 152 1.24 -5.47 31.85
N GLU A 153 1.35 -5.43 33.17
CA GLU A 153 1.04 -6.54 34.06
C GLU A 153 -0.46 -6.90 34.03
N ASN A 154 -1.34 -5.90 34.07
CA ASN A 154 -2.78 -6.12 34.03
C ASN A 154 -3.19 -6.69 32.66
N LEU A 155 -2.67 -6.12 31.58
CA LEU A 155 -2.96 -6.59 30.23
C LEU A 155 -2.44 -8.02 29.98
N GLN A 156 -1.24 -8.35 30.46
CA GLN A 156 -0.68 -9.70 30.36
C GLN A 156 -1.46 -10.71 31.21
N SER A 157 -1.88 -10.34 32.42
CA SER A 157 -2.64 -11.24 33.30
C SER A 157 -4.05 -11.52 32.76
N GLU A 158 -4.76 -10.49 32.27
CA GLU A 158 -6.04 -10.66 31.57
C GLU A 158 -5.88 -11.54 30.32
N LEU A 159 -4.86 -11.30 29.50
CA LEU A 159 -4.62 -12.09 28.29
C LEU A 159 -4.31 -13.56 28.61
N LYS A 160 -3.46 -13.83 29.60
CA LYS A 160 -3.15 -15.21 30.02
C LYS A 160 -4.39 -15.93 30.53
N ASN A 161 -5.20 -15.26 31.35
CA ASN A 161 -6.43 -15.81 31.88
C ASN A 161 -7.43 -16.11 30.74
N PHE A 162 -7.65 -15.13 29.86
CA PHE A 162 -8.54 -15.26 28.71
C PHE A 162 -8.09 -16.37 27.74
N ALA A 163 -6.80 -16.42 27.40
CA ALA A 163 -6.23 -17.48 26.57
C ALA A 163 -6.42 -18.87 27.20
N GLY A 164 -6.24 -18.99 28.52
CA GLY A 164 -6.50 -20.20 29.29
C GLY A 164 -7.95 -20.67 29.21
N GLN A 165 -8.90 -19.73 29.23
CA GLN A 165 -10.33 -20.01 29.19
C GLN A 165 -10.92 -20.10 27.77
N TRP A 166 -10.17 -19.70 26.74
CA TRP A 166 -10.66 -19.52 25.37
C TRP A 166 -11.41 -20.74 24.81
N ASP A 167 -10.93 -21.96 25.07
CA ASP A 167 -11.58 -23.17 24.55
C ASP A 167 -13.00 -23.38 25.11
N ARG A 168 -13.25 -22.91 26.33
CA ARG A 168 -14.58 -22.94 26.97
C ARG A 168 -15.43 -21.77 26.46
N LEU A 169 -14.84 -20.58 26.38
CA LEU A 169 -15.52 -19.35 25.97
C LEU A 169 -15.95 -19.36 24.49
N LYS A 170 -15.14 -19.96 23.60
CA LYS A 170 -15.50 -20.11 22.19
C LYS A 170 -16.59 -21.16 21.94
N ALA A 171 -16.85 -22.03 22.92
CA ALA A 171 -17.86 -23.09 22.86
C ALA A 171 -19.21 -22.63 23.42
N SER A 172 -19.24 -21.64 24.32
CA SER A 172 -20.49 -21.01 24.74
C SER A 172 -21.14 -20.33 23.54
N HIS A 173 -22.39 -20.71 23.26
CA HIS A 173 -23.15 -20.19 22.14
C HIS A 173 -23.38 -18.69 22.33
N MET A 174 -22.70 -17.88 21.52
CA MET A 174 -22.95 -16.44 21.47
C MET A 174 -24.18 -16.21 20.60
N GLU A 175 -25.27 -15.74 21.18
CA GLU A 175 -26.37 -15.19 20.39
C GLU A 175 -25.83 -13.98 19.60
N GLU A 176 -26.06 -13.99 18.28
CA GLU A 176 -25.59 -12.96 17.35
C GLU A 176 -26.10 -11.57 17.78
N TYR A 177 -25.22 -10.74 18.33
CA TYR A 177 -25.52 -9.33 18.55
C TYR A 177 -24.77 -8.49 17.52
N ASN A 178 -25.55 -7.80 16.67
CA ASN A 178 -25.04 -6.93 15.62
C ASN A 178 -24.50 -5.62 16.24
N THR A 179 -23.18 -5.41 16.15
CA THR A 179 -22.54 -4.13 16.52
C THR A 179 -22.36 -3.24 15.30
N ARG A 180 -22.74 -1.95 15.44
CA ARG A 180 -22.79 -0.94 14.37
C ARG A 180 -21.47 -0.17 14.25
N THR A 181 -20.93 -0.06 13.04
CA THR A 181 -19.83 0.87 12.68
C THR A 181 -20.01 1.40 11.26
N VAL A 182 -19.47 2.59 10.98
CA VAL A 182 -19.71 3.40 9.76
C VAL A 182 -18.53 3.28 8.77
N GLU A 183 -18.79 3.04 7.48
CA GLU A 183 -17.81 3.25 6.37
C GLU A 183 -18.46 4.02 5.21
N ASP A 184 -17.65 4.87 4.55
CA ASP A 184 -18.02 5.75 3.42
C ASP A 184 -18.31 4.98 2.11
N GLY A 185 -19.44 5.32 1.48
CA GLY A 185 -19.94 4.75 0.23
C GLY A 185 -19.27 5.30 -1.04
N SER A 186 -19.26 4.49 -2.11
CA SER A 186 -18.76 4.89 -3.42
C SER A 186 -19.76 5.81 -4.13
N ALA A 187 -19.24 6.88 -4.73
CA ALA A 187 -19.98 7.96 -5.36
C ALA A 187 -20.98 7.47 -6.43
N GLY A 188 -22.23 7.94 -6.32
CA GLY A 188 -23.19 7.77 -7.40
C GLY A 188 -24.66 7.92 -7.05
N GLU A 189 -25.03 8.37 -5.85
CA GLU A 189 -26.36 8.90 -5.50
C GLU A 189 -26.21 9.45 -4.07
N GLU A 190 -26.86 10.57 -3.75
CA GLU A 190 -27.00 11.05 -2.36
C GLU A 190 -27.89 10.07 -1.59
N GLN A 191 -27.36 8.88 -1.32
CA GLN A 191 -27.96 7.87 -0.47
C GLN A 191 -26.93 7.49 0.59
N GLU A 192 -27.41 7.53 1.84
CA GLU A 192 -26.64 7.25 3.04
C GLU A 192 -25.85 5.94 2.90
N PRO A 193 -24.62 5.88 3.45
CA PRO A 193 -23.75 4.72 3.30
C PRO A 193 -24.45 3.44 3.78
N ASP A 194 -24.67 2.52 2.84
CA ASP A 194 -25.32 1.25 3.08
C ASP A 194 -24.42 0.32 3.93
N ILE A 195 -24.94 -0.07 5.10
CA ILE A 195 -24.22 -0.80 6.15
C ILE A 195 -24.06 -2.27 5.74
N VAL A 196 -22.88 -2.67 5.25
CA VAL A 196 -22.59 -4.09 4.98
C VAL A 196 -22.05 -4.78 6.24
N ASN A 197 -22.94 -5.56 6.88
CA ASN A 197 -22.67 -6.40 8.05
C ASN A 197 -21.66 -7.53 7.76
N LYS A 198 -20.60 -7.66 8.56
CA LYS A 198 -19.82 -8.91 8.60
C LYS A 198 -19.62 -9.41 10.02
N SER A 199 -20.52 -10.30 10.43
CA SER A 199 -20.26 -11.24 11.52
C SER A 199 -19.28 -12.31 11.02
N CYS A 200 -18.24 -12.66 11.79
CA CYS A 200 -17.54 -13.93 11.54
C CYS A 200 -18.40 -15.06 12.11
N ALA A 201 -19.41 -15.52 11.36
CA ALA A 201 -20.29 -16.60 11.79
C ALA A 201 -19.55 -17.96 11.93
N SER A 202 -18.41 -18.15 11.26
CA SER A 202 -17.83 -19.50 11.07
C SER A 202 -16.46 -19.75 11.69
N CYS A 203 -15.62 -18.73 11.94
CA CYS A 203 -14.19 -18.97 12.18
C CYS A 203 -13.83 -19.30 13.63
N ARG A 204 -14.49 -18.72 14.63
CA ARG A 204 -14.23 -18.87 16.10
C ARG A 204 -12.75 -18.79 16.54
N ASN A 205 -11.87 -18.29 15.68
CA ASN A 205 -10.41 -18.26 15.86
C ASN A 205 -9.84 -17.00 15.17
N CYS A 206 -10.54 -15.86 15.30
CA CYS A 206 -10.04 -14.57 14.85
C CYS A 206 -10.20 -13.50 15.94
N PRO A 207 -9.46 -12.37 15.83
CA PRO A 207 -9.58 -11.28 16.79
C PRO A 207 -10.97 -10.67 16.92
N LEU A 208 -11.79 -10.70 15.85
CA LEU A 208 -13.20 -10.27 15.90
C LEU A 208 -14.05 -11.18 16.80
N CYS A 209 -13.85 -12.51 16.72
CA CYS A 209 -14.53 -13.46 17.60
C CYS A 209 -14.13 -13.23 19.06
N CYS A 210 -12.84 -13.00 19.33
CA CYS A 210 -12.37 -12.67 20.66
C CYS A 210 -13.02 -11.38 21.18
N PHE A 211 -13.11 -10.34 20.36
CA PHE A 211 -13.74 -9.08 20.73
C PHE A 211 -15.23 -9.24 21.04
N GLN A 212 -15.97 -10.01 20.23
CA GLN A 212 -17.38 -10.30 20.49
C GLN A 212 -17.58 -10.98 21.85
N VAL A 213 -16.72 -11.96 22.17
CA VAL A 213 -16.75 -12.62 23.48
C VAL A 213 -16.46 -11.63 24.60
N LEU A 214 -15.38 -10.86 24.49
CA LEU A 214 -14.98 -9.89 25.49
C LEU A 214 -16.04 -8.79 25.69
N TRP A 215 -16.69 -8.35 24.62
CA TRP A 215 -17.75 -7.35 24.69
C TRP A 215 -18.94 -7.85 25.51
N GLN A 216 -19.40 -9.08 25.27
CA GLN A 216 -20.49 -9.67 26.07
C GLN A 216 -20.08 -9.87 27.54
N PHE A 217 -18.86 -10.37 27.79
CA PHE A 217 -18.39 -10.54 29.16
C PHE A 217 -18.24 -9.22 29.88
N ASN A 218 -17.74 -8.16 29.24
CA ASN A 218 -17.60 -6.83 29.81
C ASN A 218 -18.95 -6.12 30.04
N MET A 219 -20.00 -6.49 29.30
CA MET A 219 -21.37 -6.05 29.59
C MET A 219 -21.93 -6.68 30.88
N LEU A 220 -21.48 -7.90 31.23
CA LEU A 220 -21.98 -8.66 32.38
C LEU A 220 -21.07 -8.54 33.62
N SER A 221 -19.77 -8.38 33.41
CA SER A 221 -18.73 -8.26 34.43
C SER A 221 -17.50 -7.54 33.85
N ASP A 222 -16.94 -6.57 34.57
CA ASP A 222 -15.77 -5.79 34.12
C ASP A 222 -14.44 -6.57 34.19
N ALA A 223 -14.49 -7.90 34.05
CA ALA A 223 -13.39 -8.83 34.32
C ALA A 223 -12.26 -8.76 33.27
N TYR A 224 -12.56 -8.30 32.05
CA TYR A 224 -11.59 -8.17 30.95
C TYR A 224 -11.65 -6.79 30.30
N HIS A 225 -11.81 -5.75 31.12
CA HIS A 225 -11.96 -4.38 30.63
C HIS A 225 -10.79 -3.94 29.75
N ILE A 226 -9.56 -4.19 30.23
CA ILE A 226 -8.33 -3.72 29.60
C ILE A 226 -8.07 -4.50 28.32
N LEU A 227 -8.30 -5.81 28.35
CA LEU A 227 -8.20 -6.67 27.17
C LEU A 227 -9.27 -6.30 26.14
N GLY A 228 -10.51 -6.04 26.55
CA GLY A 228 -11.57 -5.55 25.68
C GLY A 228 -11.20 -4.23 24.98
N LEU A 229 -10.57 -3.30 25.72
CA LEU A 229 -10.02 -2.06 25.17
C LEU A 229 -8.88 -2.33 24.17
N ALA A 230 -8.00 -3.29 24.45
CA ALA A 230 -6.93 -3.72 23.56
C ALA A 230 -7.45 -4.27 22.22
N TYR A 231 -8.50 -5.10 22.26
CA TYR A 231 -9.15 -5.60 21.05
C TYR A 231 -9.89 -4.50 20.30
N LYS A 232 -10.56 -3.57 21.01
CA LYS A 232 -11.17 -2.40 20.36
C LYS A 232 -10.11 -1.57 19.63
N TYR A 233 -8.97 -1.32 20.27
CA TYR A 233 -7.84 -0.63 19.66
C TYR A 233 -7.34 -1.36 18.41
N LEU A 234 -7.11 -2.68 18.50
CA LEU A 234 -6.70 -3.52 17.37
C LEU A 234 -7.66 -3.41 16.18
N LEU A 235 -8.97 -3.42 16.42
CA LEU A 235 -10.00 -3.33 15.36
C LEU A 235 -10.12 -1.93 14.74
N THR A 236 -9.63 -0.89 15.42
CA THR A 236 -9.59 0.48 14.85
C THR A 236 -8.34 0.76 14.02
N LEU A 237 -7.34 -0.13 14.02
CA LEU A 237 -6.12 0.07 13.26
C LEU A 237 -6.36 -0.19 11.77
N SER A 238 -5.89 0.70 10.91
CA SER A 238 -6.01 0.53 9.45
C SER A 238 -5.38 -0.76 8.92
N LEU A 239 -4.40 -1.34 9.62
CA LEU A 239 -3.79 -2.62 9.24
C LEU A 239 -4.75 -3.80 9.37
N THR A 240 -5.73 -3.75 10.28
CA THR A 240 -6.77 -4.77 10.39
C THR A 240 -7.89 -4.54 9.38
N GLN A 241 -8.20 -3.28 9.04
CA GLN A 241 -9.14 -2.90 7.97
C GLN A 241 -8.64 -3.28 6.57
N ILE A 242 -7.36 -3.08 6.27
CA ILE A 242 -6.76 -3.37 4.96
C ILE A 242 -6.58 -4.89 4.73
N MET A 243 -6.45 -5.69 5.81
CA MET A 243 -6.24 -7.14 5.73
C MET A 243 -7.48 -7.96 5.39
N GLU A 244 -8.70 -7.42 5.48
CA GLU A 244 -9.89 -8.22 5.17
C GLU A 244 -10.13 -8.41 3.66
N LYS A 245 -9.64 -7.51 2.79
CA LYS A 245 -9.71 -7.65 1.30
C LYS A 245 -8.63 -6.87 0.54
N LYS A 246 -8.34 -5.64 0.98
CA LYS A 246 -7.62 -4.64 0.17
C LYS A 246 -6.12 -4.93 -0.03
N LEU A 247 -5.38 -5.50 0.92
CA LEU A 247 -3.93 -5.73 0.70
C LEU A 247 -3.65 -6.82 -0.34
N HIS A 248 -4.46 -7.88 -0.34
CA HIS A 248 -4.29 -8.99 -1.27
C HIS A 248 -4.73 -8.58 -2.68
N GLU A 249 -5.86 -7.86 -2.80
CA GLU A 249 -6.29 -7.25 -4.06
C GLU A 249 -5.28 -6.23 -4.59
N LEU A 250 -4.79 -5.29 -3.76
CA LEU A 250 -3.76 -4.34 -4.16
C LEU A 250 -2.44 -5.02 -4.51
N HIS A 251 -2.06 -6.11 -3.83
CA HIS A 251 -0.88 -6.88 -4.21
C HIS A 251 -1.09 -7.64 -5.52
N ILE A 252 -2.27 -8.19 -5.78
CA ILE A 252 -2.62 -8.86 -7.04
C ILE A 252 -2.64 -7.84 -8.18
N GLU A 253 -3.25 -6.68 -8.00
CA GLU A 253 -3.29 -5.60 -8.99
C GLU A 253 -1.90 -5.03 -9.23
N TRP A 254 -1.12 -4.74 -8.19
CA TRP A 254 0.24 -4.26 -8.33
C TRP A 254 1.15 -5.30 -9.01
N LYS A 255 0.98 -6.59 -8.68
CA LYS A 255 1.70 -7.69 -9.32
C LYS A 255 1.30 -7.83 -10.79
N LYS A 256 0.02 -7.71 -11.13
CA LYS A 256 -0.45 -7.66 -12.53
C LYS A 256 0.19 -6.50 -13.29
N ILE A 257 0.15 -5.29 -12.73
CA ILE A 257 0.74 -4.09 -13.33
C ILE A 257 2.25 -4.28 -13.53
N ASN A 258 2.96 -4.86 -12.56
CA ASN A 258 4.39 -5.09 -12.65
C ASN A 258 4.76 -6.20 -13.66
N ASP A 259 3.96 -7.26 -13.75
CA ASP A 259 4.12 -8.33 -14.73
C ASP A 259 3.83 -7.82 -16.16
N GLU A 260 2.80 -6.98 -16.33
CA GLU A 260 2.50 -6.31 -17.61
C GLU A 260 3.63 -5.36 -18.03
N LEU A 261 4.19 -4.58 -17.11
CA LEU A 261 5.38 -3.75 -17.34
C LEU A 261 6.60 -4.58 -17.74
N CYS A 262 6.78 -5.77 -17.15
CA CYS A 262 7.87 -6.68 -17.52
C CYS A 262 7.69 -7.24 -18.93
N ILE A 263 6.47 -7.59 -19.31
CA ILE A 263 6.11 -8.05 -20.67
C ILE A 263 6.30 -6.93 -21.69
N GLN A 264 5.96 -5.68 -21.37
CA GLN A 264 6.21 -4.56 -22.27
C GLN A 264 7.71 -4.33 -22.46
N LYS A 265 8.51 -4.37 -21.38
CA LYS A 265 9.98 -4.25 -21.47
C LYS A 265 10.61 -5.34 -22.33
N SER A 266 10.10 -6.58 -22.30
CA SER A 266 10.64 -7.67 -23.13
C SER A 266 10.27 -7.51 -24.61
N LYS A 267 9.04 -7.04 -24.91
CA LYS A 267 8.60 -6.74 -26.28
C LYS A 267 9.40 -5.60 -26.91
N THR A 268 9.64 -4.52 -26.18
CA THR A 268 10.46 -3.39 -26.68
C THR A 268 11.88 -3.84 -27.02
N ARG A 269 12.48 -4.69 -26.18
CA ARG A 269 13.83 -5.22 -26.40
C ARG A 269 13.92 -6.17 -27.60
N ALA A 270 12.87 -6.95 -27.87
CA ALA A 270 12.80 -7.81 -29.05
C ALA A 270 12.71 -6.98 -30.34
N MET A 271 11.89 -5.93 -30.33
CA MET A 271 11.74 -5.02 -31.47
C MET A 271 13.03 -4.22 -31.76
N GLU A 272 13.78 -3.82 -30.73
CA GLU A 272 15.10 -3.20 -30.90
C GLU A 272 16.13 -4.14 -31.55
N LEU A 273 16.10 -5.44 -31.17
CA LEU A 273 16.97 -6.45 -31.78
C LEU A 273 16.63 -6.72 -33.25
N GLU A 274 15.34 -6.78 -33.59
CA GLU A 274 14.89 -6.92 -34.98
C GLU A 274 15.27 -5.71 -35.84
N LEU A 275 15.19 -4.49 -35.27
CA LEU A 275 15.61 -3.26 -35.96
C LEU A 275 17.14 -3.23 -36.17
N GLU A 276 17.91 -3.71 -35.21
CA GLU A 276 19.38 -3.83 -35.31
C GLU A 276 19.78 -4.87 -36.37
N GLU A 277 19.07 -5.99 -36.47
CA GLU A 277 19.29 -7.02 -37.49
C GLU A 277 18.92 -6.53 -38.89
N ALA A 278 17.80 -5.81 -39.04
CA ALA A 278 17.39 -5.20 -40.30
C ALA A 278 18.42 -4.17 -40.80
N ARG A 279 18.99 -3.35 -39.88
CA ARG A 279 20.08 -2.42 -40.21
C ARG A 279 21.34 -3.15 -40.67
N ARG A 280 21.73 -4.23 -39.99
CA ARG A 280 22.86 -5.07 -40.41
C ARG A 280 22.65 -5.78 -41.75
N GLN A 281 21.41 -6.11 -42.10
CA GLN A 281 21.09 -6.68 -43.42
C GLN A 281 21.15 -5.63 -44.53
N ALA A 282 20.65 -4.42 -44.28
CA ALA A 282 20.76 -3.30 -45.22
C ALA A 282 22.24 -2.95 -45.50
N ASP A 283 23.09 -2.86 -44.47
CA ASP A 283 24.52 -2.59 -44.63
C ASP A 283 25.26 -3.70 -45.42
N LYS A 284 24.78 -4.95 -45.33
CA LYS A 284 25.32 -6.09 -46.10
C LYS A 284 24.88 -6.08 -47.55
N GLU A 285 23.66 -5.65 -47.84
CA GLU A 285 23.15 -5.52 -49.22
C GLU A 285 23.81 -4.34 -49.94
N GLU A 286 24.10 -3.24 -49.23
CA GLU A 286 24.78 -2.07 -49.80
C GLU A 286 26.29 -2.30 -50.02
N SER A 287 26.89 -3.27 -49.33
CA SER A 287 28.28 -3.71 -49.53
C SER A 287 28.46 -4.80 -50.58
N ALA A 288 27.40 -5.28 -51.23
CA ALA A 288 27.50 -6.28 -52.29
C ALA A 288 28.03 -5.63 -53.59
N PRO A 289 29.15 -6.10 -54.17
CA PRO A 289 29.75 -5.45 -55.33
C PRO A 289 28.83 -5.58 -56.53
N HIS A 290 28.44 -4.42 -57.09
CA HIS A 290 27.77 -4.29 -58.37
C HIS A 290 28.59 -5.02 -59.44
N ARG A 291 28.20 -6.26 -59.74
CA ARG A 291 28.71 -7.01 -60.89
C ARG A 291 28.05 -6.37 -62.11
N GLY A 292 28.63 -5.26 -62.56
CA GLY A 292 28.35 -4.64 -63.84
C GLY A 292 28.58 -5.67 -64.93
N GLY A 293 27.48 -6.27 -65.39
CA GLY A 293 27.41 -6.88 -66.70
C GLY A 293 26.83 -5.83 -67.63
N GLU A 294 27.69 -5.23 -68.45
CA GLU A 294 27.26 -4.67 -69.72
C GLU A 294 28.25 -5.13 -70.80
N MET A 295 27.65 -5.70 -71.84
CA MET A 295 28.24 -6.14 -73.12
C MET A 295 28.66 -4.94 -73.96
#